data_AF-I0YYX7-F1
#
_entry.id   AF-I0YYX7-F1
#
_cell.length_a   1.000
_cell.length_b   1.000
_cell.length_c   1.000
_cell.angle_alpha   90.00
_cell.angle_beta   90.00
_cell.angle_gamma   90.00
#
_symmetry.space_group_name_H-M   'P 1'
#
loop_
_entity.id
_entity.type
_entity.pdbx_description
1 polymer ?
#
loop_
_entity_poly.entity_id
_entity_poly.type
_entity_poly.pdbx_seq_one_letter_code
_entity_poly.pdbx_strand_id
1 'polypeptide(L)'
;MCQSSRQVGQRRLVLLYLYMATTAGGLVSGKLIMASARRVRVTQDIEIEVERIDGARDEIHEKYKLTEKPRGKLQDKIDIAVDSIVQLSLGLREGEEISPADAFMLVPIVAGAFSSTPDIKALVTQSIESRAARKDAYKL
;
A
#
# COMPACT_ATOMS: atom_id res chain seq x y z
N MET A 1 26.70 -10.43 7.75
CA MET A 1 25.69 -11.48 7.48
C MET A 1 24.37 -10.83 7.06
N CYS A 2 23.81 -11.20 5.90
CA CYS A 2 22.40 -11.05 5.52
C CYS A 2 21.74 -9.64 5.39
N GLN A 3 22.44 -8.58 4.94
CA GLN A 3 21.73 -7.34 4.53
C GLN A 3 21.26 -7.36 3.07
N SER A 4 22.02 -7.98 2.16
CA SER A 4 21.67 -7.98 0.72
C SER A 4 20.44 -8.82 0.40
N SER A 5 20.27 -9.98 1.03
CA SER A 5 19.10 -10.85 0.82
C SER A 5 17.80 -10.24 1.38
N ARG A 6 17.87 -9.56 2.54
CA ARG A 6 16.73 -8.79 3.10
C ARG A 6 16.31 -7.65 2.18
N GLN A 7 17.26 -6.88 1.65
CA GLN A 7 16.96 -5.81 0.71
C GLN A 7 16.37 -6.33 -0.62
N VAL A 8 16.86 -7.45 -1.15
CA VAL A 8 16.31 -8.06 -2.38
C VAL A 8 14.89 -8.60 -2.15
N GLY A 9 14.63 -9.25 -1.00
CA GLY A 9 13.29 -9.71 -0.62
C GLY A 9 12.29 -8.56 -0.47
N GLN A 10 12.66 -7.50 0.25
CA GLN A 10 11.82 -6.32 0.44
C GLN A 10 11.46 -5.62 -0.88
N ARG A 11 12.40 -5.55 -1.83
CA ARG A 11 12.18 -4.95 -3.16
C ARG A 11 11.18 -5.74 -4.02
N ARG A 12 11.17 -7.07 -3.92
CA ARG A 12 10.21 -7.92 -4.65
C ARG A 12 8.78 -7.74 -4.15
N LEU A 13 8.62 -7.43 -2.86
CA LEU A 13 7.32 -7.26 -2.22
C LEU A 13 6.69 -5.89 -2.51
N VAL A 14 7.46 -4.90 -2.99
CA VAL A 14 6.91 -3.60 -3.39
C VAL A 14 5.81 -3.76 -4.45
N LEU A 15 6.03 -4.62 -5.45
CA LEU A 15 5.05 -4.86 -6.51
C LEU A 15 3.75 -5.46 -5.98
N LEU A 16 3.83 -6.33 -4.96
CA LEU A 16 2.67 -6.92 -4.31
C LEU A 16 1.79 -5.84 -3.67
N TYR A 17 2.38 -4.91 -2.92
CA TYR A 17 1.60 -3.86 -2.25
C TYR A 17 1.08 -2.80 -3.22
N LEU A 18 1.82 -2.49 -4.29
CA LEU A 18 1.31 -1.68 -5.39
C LEU A 18 0.11 -2.35 -6.06
N TYR A 19 0.18 -3.66 -6.31
CA TYR A 19 -0.94 -4.44 -6.83
C TYR A 19 -2.15 -4.42 -5.87
N MET A 20 -1.96 -4.70 -4.57
CA MET A 20 -3.04 -4.69 -3.58
C MET A 20 -3.66 -3.29 -3.45
N ALA A 21 -2.86 -2.23 -3.45
CA ALA A 21 -3.38 -0.87 -3.33
C ALA A 21 -4.14 -0.41 -4.59
N THR A 22 -3.66 -0.77 -5.78
CA THR A 22 -4.32 -0.42 -7.05
C THR A 22 -5.63 -1.20 -7.26
N THR A 23 -5.64 -2.50 -6.93
CA THR A 23 -6.78 -3.39 -7.20
C THR A 23 -7.79 -3.49 -6.07
N ALA A 24 -7.34 -3.39 -4.82
CA ALA A 24 -8.19 -3.55 -3.63
C ALA A 24 -8.26 -2.28 -2.76
N GLY A 25 -7.38 -1.30 -2.96
CA GLY A 25 -7.44 -0.03 -2.23
C GLY A 25 -8.80 0.66 -2.42
N GLY A 26 -9.41 1.08 -1.31
CA GLY A 26 -10.73 1.73 -1.30
C GLY A 26 -11.92 0.80 -1.57
N LEU A 27 -11.69 -0.47 -1.90
CA LEU A 27 -12.67 -1.55 -1.89
C LEU A 27 -12.58 -2.31 -0.57
N VAL A 28 -11.40 -2.85 -0.30
CA VAL A 28 -11.06 -3.54 0.93
C VAL A 28 -10.56 -2.52 1.96
N SER A 29 -10.79 -2.80 3.25
CA SER A 29 -10.30 -1.93 4.32
C SER A 29 -8.78 -1.73 4.21
N GLY A 30 -8.32 -0.48 4.19
CA GLY A 30 -6.89 -0.16 4.24
C GLY A 30 -6.18 -0.77 5.45
N LYS A 31 -6.91 -0.99 6.56
CA LYS A 31 -6.42 -1.72 7.73
C LYS A 31 -5.92 -3.12 7.37
N LEU A 32 -6.61 -3.83 6.48
CA LEU A 32 -6.26 -5.20 6.08
C LEU A 32 -4.96 -5.23 5.27
N ILE A 33 -4.81 -4.29 4.35
CA ILE A 33 -3.61 -4.15 3.51
C ILE A 33 -2.40 -3.75 4.36
N MET A 34 -2.57 -2.79 5.28
CA MET A 34 -1.52 -2.38 6.22
C MET A 34 -1.14 -3.50 7.19
N ALA A 35 -2.11 -4.27 7.68
CA ALA A 35 -1.83 -5.44 8.50
C ALA A 35 -1.08 -6.53 7.72
N SER A 36 -1.40 -6.71 6.43
CA SER A 36 -0.63 -7.57 5.53
C SER A 36 0.82 -7.08 5.41
N ALA A 37 1.06 -5.79 5.17
CA ALA A 37 2.40 -5.19 5.09
C ALA A 37 3.26 -5.50 6.32
N ARG A 38 2.66 -5.43 7.51
CA ARG A 38 3.33 -5.82 8.76
C ARG A 38 3.66 -7.31 8.82
N ARG A 39 2.70 -8.18 8.47
CA ARG A 39 2.87 -9.64 8.56
C ARG A 39 3.88 -10.15 7.56
N VAL A 40 3.76 -9.79 6.27
CA VAL A 40 4.69 -10.22 5.22
C VAL A 40 6.13 -9.83 5.55
N ARG A 41 6.35 -8.64 6.12
CA ARG A 41 7.70 -8.22 6.54
C ARG A 41 8.35 -9.22 7.51
N VAL A 42 7.55 -9.95 8.29
CA VAL A 42 8.01 -10.96 9.25
C VAL A 42 7.97 -12.37 8.65
N THR A 43 6.83 -12.77 8.09
CA THR A 43 6.57 -14.16 7.65
C THR A 43 7.12 -14.47 6.27
N GLN A 44 7.26 -13.46 5.40
CA GLN A 44 7.57 -13.58 3.97
C GLN A 44 6.57 -14.45 3.18
N ASP A 45 5.42 -14.75 3.77
CA ASP A 45 4.39 -15.59 3.15
C ASP A 45 3.44 -14.73 2.31
N ILE A 46 3.73 -14.66 1.03
CA ILE A 46 3.00 -13.82 0.06
C ILE A 46 1.66 -14.45 -0.31
N GLU A 47 1.65 -15.77 -0.51
CA GLU A 47 0.50 -16.50 -1.04
C GLU A 47 -0.70 -16.36 -0.11
N ILE A 48 -0.49 -16.58 1.19
CA ILE A 48 -1.54 -16.40 2.22
C ILE A 48 -2.11 -14.98 2.22
N GLU A 49 -1.28 -13.98 1.95
CA GLU A 49 -1.69 -12.57 2.02
C GLU A 49 -2.40 -12.12 0.75
N VAL A 50 -2.01 -12.66 -0.42
CA VAL A 50 -2.76 -12.51 -1.67
C VAL A 50 -4.14 -13.14 -1.52
N GLU A 51 -4.22 -14.40 -1.10
CA GLU A 51 -5.49 -15.11 -0.91
C GLU A 51 -6.42 -14.37 0.05
N ARG A 52 -5.88 -13.82 1.14
CA ARG A 52 -6.66 -13.03 2.10
C ARG A 52 -7.24 -11.76 1.48
N ILE A 53 -6.47 -11.03 0.68
CA ILE A 53 -6.93 -9.79 0.04
C ILE A 53 -7.91 -10.09 -1.10
N ASP A 54 -7.61 -11.08 -1.93
CA ASP A 54 -8.49 -11.49 -3.03
C ASP A 54 -9.83 -12.00 -2.49
N GLY A 55 -9.82 -12.84 -1.45
CA GLY A 55 -11.05 -13.29 -0.79
C GLY A 55 -11.89 -12.11 -0.27
N ALA A 56 -11.28 -11.15 0.43
CA ALA A 56 -11.99 -9.97 0.90
C ALA A 56 -12.53 -9.08 -0.23
N ARG A 57 -11.79 -8.96 -1.34
CA ARG A 57 -12.23 -8.21 -2.53
C ARG A 57 -13.40 -8.91 -3.20
N ASP A 58 -13.31 -10.22 -3.36
CA ASP A 58 -14.31 -11.02 -4.05
C ASP A 58 -15.61 -11.08 -3.25
N GLU A 59 -15.55 -11.20 -1.92
CA GLU A 59 -16.74 -11.04 -1.05
C GLU A 59 -17.46 -9.71 -1.24
N ILE A 60 -16.71 -8.62 -1.43
CA ILE A 60 -17.30 -7.31 -1.73
C ILE A 60 -17.89 -7.33 -3.14
N HIS A 61 -17.16 -7.82 -4.13
CA HIS A 61 -17.68 -7.92 -5.50
C HIS A 61 -18.98 -8.72 -5.59
N GLU A 62 -19.10 -9.82 -4.85
CA GLU A 62 -20.33 -10.62 -4.75
C GLU A 62 -21.51 -9.79 -4.23
N LYS A 63 -21.30 -8.97 -3.20
CA LYS A 63 -22.34 -8.09 -2.63
C LYS A 63 -22.85 -7.02 -3.61
N TYR A 64 -22.00 -6.59 -4.55
CA TYR A 64 -22.31 -5.54 -5.52
C TYR A 64 -22.54 -6.09 -6.94
N LYS A 65 -22.83 -7.40 -7.10
CA LYS A 65 -23.06 -8.01 -8.42
C LYS A 65 -24.17 -7.36 -9.26
N LEU A 66 -25.19 -6.83 -8.59
CA LEU A 66 -26.38 -6.25 -9.21
C LEU A 66 -26.43 -4.72 -9.11
N THR A 67 -25.35 -4.09 -8.65
CA THR A 67 -25.27 -2.64 -8.41
C THR A 67 -23.92 -2.09 -8.87
N GLU A 68 -23.78 -0.77 -8.93
CA GLU A 68 -22.51 -0.16 -9.27
C GLU A 68 -21.46 -0.44 -8.17
N LYS A 69 -20.29 -0.93 -8.58
CA LYS A 69 -19.21 -1.26 -7.65
C LYS A 69 -18.62 0.01 -7.04
N PRO A 70 -18.38 0.05 -5.72
CA PRO A 70 -17.65 1.17 -5.12
C PRO A 70 -16.23 1.23 -5.68
N ARG A 71 -15.76 2.39 -6.13
CA ARG A 71 -14.42 2.53 -6.72
C ARG A 71 -13.33 2.98 -5.75
N GLY A 72 -13.73 3.37 -4.53
CA GLY A 72 -12.86 4.03 -3.55
C GLY A 72 -12.38 5.41 -4.03
N LYS A 73 -11.91 6.28 -3.12
CA LYS A 73 -11.25 7.51 -3.53
C LYS A 73 -9.82 7.17 -4.00
N LEU A 74 -9.37 7.82 -5.07
CA LEU A 74 -8.02 7.63 -5.60
C LEU A 74 -6.96 7.95 -4.54
N GLN A 75 -7.13 9.03 -3.77
CA GLN A 75 -6.19 9.41 -2.72
C GLN A 75 -6.03 8.31 -1.67
N ASP A 76 -7.13 7.65 -1.26
CA ASP A 76 -7.06 6.56 -0.28
C ASP A 76 -6.20 5.40 -0.78
N LYS A 77 -6.26 5.10 -2.09
CA LYS A 77 -5.41 4.05 -2.71
C LYS A 77 -3.93 4.44 -2.67
N ILE A 78 -3.64 5.71 -2.97
CA ILE A 78 -2.28 6.25 -2.96
C ILE A 78 -1.73 6.25 -1.53
N ASP A 79 -2.53 6.70 -0.56
CA ASP A 79 -2.17 6.71 0.86
C ASP A 79 -1.84 5.31 1.36
N ILE A 80 -2.69 4.32 1.05
CA ILE A 80 -2.44 2.92 1.39
C ILE A 80 -1.16 2.41 0.72
N ALA A 81 -0.92 2.74 -0.55
CA ALA A 81 0.27 2.32 -1.27
C ALA A 81 1.55 2.88 -0.62
N VAL A 82 1.59 4.19 -0.38
CA VAL A 82 2.70 4.89 0.29
C VAL A 82 2.95 4.29 1.65
N ASP A 83 1.91 4.19 2.49
CA ASP A 83 2.07 3.76 3.88
C ASP A 83 2.46 2.28 3.99
N SER A 84 1.94 1.42 3.10
CA SER A 84 2.30 0.00 3.04
C SER A 84 3.75 -0.20 2.63
N ILE A 85 4.21 0.50 1.58
CA ILE A 85 5.59 0.38 1.07
C ILE A 85 6.59 0.92 2.09
N VAL A 86 6.28 2.04 2.71
CA VAL A 86 7.11 2.64 3.76
C VAL A 86 7.25 1.69 4.94
N GLN A 87 6.14 1.11 5.41
CA GLN A 87 6.16 0.17 6.53
C GLN A 87 6.90 -1.13 6.19
N LEU A 88 6.77 -1.62 4.97
CA LEU A 88 7.42 -2.84 4.49
C LEU A 88 8.93 -2.66 4.26
N SER A 89 9.29 -1.60 3.55
CA SER A 89 10.62 -1.41 2.95
C SER A 89 11.54 -0.60 3.85
N LEU A 90 11.02 0.49 4.43
CA LEU A 90 11.79 1.36 5.34
C LEU A 90 11.60 0.94 6.80
N GLY A 91 10.54 0.20 7.09
CA GLY A 91 10.26 -0.31 8.43
C GLY A 91 9.71 0.75 9.39
N LEU A 92 9.35 1.92 8.86
CA LEU A 92 8.80 3.04 9.61
C LEU A 92 7.39 2.73 10.11
N ARG A 93 7.05 3.24 11.29
CA ARG A 93 5.71 3.13 11.88
C ARG A 93 4.72 4.05 11.16
N GLU A 94 3.43 3.82 11.39
CA GLU A 94 2.37 4.71 10.87
C GLU A 94 2.59 6.14 11.39
N GLY A 95 2.50 7.12 10.49
CA GLY A 95 2.71 8.54 10.81
C GLY A 95 4.14 8.99 11.09
N GLU A 96 5.13 8.08 11.07
CA GLU A 96 6.55 8.45 11.19
C GLU A 96 7.03 9.23 9.95
N GLU A 97 7.98 10.13 10.14
CA GLU A 97 8.49 10.97 9.05
C GLU A 97 9.34 10.14 8.07
N ILE A 98 9.20 10.44 6.78
CA ILE A 98 10.00 9.82 5.70
C ILE A 98 11.14 10.78 5.38
N SER A 99 12.38 10.28 5.35
CA SER A 99 13.53 11.12 5.00
C SER A 99 13.37 11.72 3.59
N PRO A 100 13.89 12.93 3.30
CA PRO A 100 13.79 13.51 1.96
C PRO A 100 14.38 12.62 0.85
N ALA A 101 15.45 11.89 1.16
CA ALA A 101 16.08 10.95 0.22
C ALA A 101 15.17 9.76 -0.11
N ASP A 102 14.49 9.20 0.90
CA ASP A 102 13.55 8.10 0.70
C ASP A 102 12.27 8.59 0.00
N ALA A 103 11.78 9.78 0.34
CA ALA A 103 10.65 10.41 -0.33
C ALA A 103 10.91 10.60 -1.83
N PHE A 104 12.10 11.08 -2.19
CA PHE A 104 12.52 11.23 -3.59
C PHE A 104 12.47 9.91 -4.38
N MET A 105 12.88 8.80 -3.75
CA MET A 105 12.81 7.47 -4.38
C MET A 105 11.39 6.91 -4.42
N LEU A 106 10.57 7.20 -3.41
CA LEU A 106 9.22 6.64 -3.25
C LEU A 106 8.23 7.20 -4.27
N VAL A 107 8.31 8.49 -4.58
CA VAL A 107 7.43 9.17 -5.55
C VAL A 107 7.36 8.44 -6.89
N PRO A 108 8.46 8.19 -7.63
CA PRO A 108 8.39 7.51 -8.92
C PRO A 108 7.93 6.05 -8.82
N ILE A 109 8.20 5.36 -7.70
CA ILE A 109 7.77 3.97 -7.49
C ILE A 109 6.24 3.89 -7.40
N VAL A 110 5.64 4.71 -6.53
CA VAL A 110 4.18 4.70 -6.35
C VAL A 110 3.49 5.29 -7.58
N ALA A 111 4.01 6.41 -8.11
CA ALA A 111 3.44 7.04 -9.31
C ALA A 111 3.43 6.11 -10.52
N GLY A 112 4.44 5.24 -10.66
CA GLY A 112 4.50 4.25 -11.73
C GLY A 112 3.34 3.26 -11.73
N ALA A 113 2.82 2.88 -10.55
CA ALA A 113 1.67 1.98 -10.45
C ALA A 113 0.33 2.62 -10.83
N PHE A 114 0.28 3.95 -10.87
CA PHE A 114 -0.90 4.75 -11.23
C PHE A 114 -0.59 5.65 -12.44
N SER A 115 0.22 5.17 -13.37
CA SER A 115 0.74 5.98 -14.49
C SER A 115 -0.33 6.53 -15.43
N SER A 116 -1.53 5.95 -15.44
CA SER A 116 -2.68 6.43 -16.21
C SER A 116 -3.40 7.62 -15.56
N THR A 117 -3.01 8.02 -14.35
CA THR A 117 -3.65 9.09 -13.59
C THR A 117 -2.90 10.41 -13.78
N PRO A 118 -3.59 11.49 -14.23
CA PRO A 118 -3.02 12.82 -14.29
C PRO A 118 -2.52 13.27 -12.91
N ASP A 119 -1.43 14.04 -12.88
CA ASP A 119 -0.88 14.67 -11.66
C ASP A 119 -0.52 13.69 -10.53
N ILE A 120 -0.35 12.40 -10.85
CA ILE A 120 -0.12 11.35 -9.86
C ILE A 120 1.08 11.62 -8.97
N LYS A 121 2.16 12.20 -9.51
CA LYS A 121 3.34 12.55 -8.71
C LYS A 121 3.00 13.56 -7.62
N ALA A 122 2.14 14.55 -7.91
CA ALA A 122 1.71 15.53 -6.92
C ALA A 122 0.85 14.89 -5.83
N LEU A 123 -0.05 13.97 -6.18
CA LEU A 123 -0.87 13.23 -5.22
C LEU A 123 -0.03 12.31 -4.31
N VAL A 124 1.01 11.68 -4.85
CA VAL A 124 1.96 10.89 -4.06
C VAL A 124 2.78 11.78 -3.14
N THR A 125 3.28 12.91 -3.62
CA THR A 125 3.99 13.89 -2.77
C THR A 125 3.09 14.38 -1.64
N GLN A 126 1.85 14.76 -1.95
CA GLN A 126 0.86 15.15 -0.94
C GLN A 126 0.62 14.02 0.08
N SER A 127 0.54 12.77 -0.38
CA SER A 127 0.38 11.62 0.50
C SER A 127 1.54 11.44 1.48
N ILE A 128 2.77 11.63 0.99
CA ILE A 128 4.00 11.60 1.81
C ILE A 128 3.98 12.73 2.85
N GLU A 129 3.70 13.96 2.42
CA GLU A 129 3.68 15.15 3.29
C GLU A 129 2.60 15.06 4.37
N SER A 130 1.42 14.52 4.03
CA SER A 130 0.29 14.37 4.95
C SER A 130 0.33 13.09 5.80
N ARG A 131 1.38 12.26 5.65
CA ARG A 131 1.48 10.96 6.32
C ARG A 131 1.32 11.02 7.84
N ALA A 132 1.92 12.03 8.47
CA ALA A 132 1.83 12.21 9.92
C ALA A 132 0.38 12.35 10.41
N ALA A 133 -0.49 12.98 9.62
CA ALA A 133 -1.91 13.14 9.95
C ALA A 133 -2.69 11.81 9.88
N ARG A 134 -2.18 10.80 9.16
CA ARG A 134 -2.81 9.48 9.01
C ARG A 134 -2.33 8.43 9.99
N LYS A 135 -1.57 8.82 11.04
CA LYS A 135 -1.03 7.90 12.06
C LYS A 135 -2.05 6.92 12.66
N ASP A 136 -3.31 7.35 12.74
CA ASP A 136 -4.39 6.60 13.39
C ASP A 136 -5.39 6.02 12.39
N ALA A 137 -5.21 6.25 11.09
CA ALA A 137 -6.14 5.82 10.04
C ALA A 137 -6.29 4.30 9.97
N TYR A 138 -5.28 3.55 10.43
CA TYR A 138 -5.23 2.10 10.34
C TYR A 138 -5.19 1.37 11.69
N LYS A 139 -5.37 2.08 12.81
CA LYS A 139 -5.47 1.48 14.14
C LYS A 139 -6.67 0.53 14.23
N LEU A 140 -6.50 -0.60 14.92
CA LEU A 140 -7.59 -1.55 15.21
C LEU A 140 -8.59 -0.91 16.17
#